data_AF-E3FGC3-F1
#
_entry.id   AF-E3FGC3-F1
#
_cell.length_a   1.000
_cell.length_b   1.000
_cell.length_c   1.000
_cell.angle_alpha   90.00
_cell.angle_beta   90.00
_cell.angle_gamma   90.00
#
_symmetry.space_group_name_H-M   'P 1'
#
loop_
_entity.id
_entity.type
_entity.pdbx_description
1 polymer ?
#
loop_
_entity_poly.entity_id
_entity_poly.type
_entity_poly.pdbx_seq_one_letter_code
_entity_poly.pdbx_strand_id
1 'polypeptide(L)'
;MTTTISVSWVSVNNDPYERAKDGSYLERDGEKTPGPTLEFLFNAASPIANRVKKHYVFVRRPRTPETGGRLVHPREADVADELVKAIEDRKGAPEVKLVWWDTGAPPTDHRELFLFTARALADIRRENPRADIVVNISPGTPAAQTVMLLALQARLAGDDVRAFHGTPRDKRRGPNDVVREVPWNLLAELAATPTEVDDAGTRPTEWSLNRARSPRLREVATLVNQYGGVPFPVLVMGARGTGKTEIARRLREGFREWTAQSLSKWDFHLNCAEFRGDANMLRSALFGHVKGAHSQALKDEAGLLEKAADDCVFLDEIHWMNPQAQGLLLVALQRNGSIRRIGGDKSIPAKFRLVAATNQPRNILREKLTPDFLDRVSDLVIELPELRDCREDLGDIWRSVVRRACEELVQRDPARAIGSGTGSGRVDDLVAEFQPHHAKVERAIGAMRLAGNFRDLEKLARRLLVGGLAKGRFLSLKDDLVRSELDRLRKEERIDAEQGAGPATSLVDELPTVARCEDYLREVRDAGTVLPGPAAVDEWERRLLIAAHAVGGSGAKAAALLGMNARTFNAKMEKWDAATTSTGKGRHRARSDFE
;
A
#
# COMPACT_ATOMS: atom_id res chain seq x y z
N MET A 1 22.77 -19.60 14.72
CA MET A 1 21.47 -20.18 14.29
C MET A 1 20.37 -19.43 15.00
N THR A 2 19.42 -18.87 14.26
CA THR A 2 18.24 -18.18 14.81
C THR A 2 17.39 -19.18 15.58
N THR A 3 16.93 -18.84 16.79
CA THR A 3 16.09 -19.74 17.59
C THR A 3 14.66 -19.74 17.03
N THR A 4 14.14 -20.92 16.67
CA THR A 4 12.74 -21.08 16.24
C THR A 4 11.84 -21.35 17.44
N ILE A 5 10.75 -20.59 17.52
CA ILE A 5 9.71 -20.72 18.55
C ILE A 5 8.39 -20.95 17.85
N SER A 6 7.54 -21.79 18.43
CA SER A 6 6.22 -22.05 17.87
C SER A 6 5.10 -21.58 18.79
N VAL A 7 3.96 -21.22 18.20
CA VAL A 7 2.75 -20.80 18.91
C VAL A 7 1.54 -21.51 18.33
N SER A 8 0.61 -21.96 19.18
CA SER A 8 -0.68 -22.48 18.75
C SER A 8 -1.75 -22.29 19.82
N TRP A 9 -3.03 -22.39 19.42
CA TRP A 9 -4.10 -22.68 20.38
C TRP A 9 -4.10 -24.17 20.73
N VAL A 10 -4.69 -24.54 21.86
CA VAL A 10 -5.06 -25.93 22.12
C VAL A 10 -6.40 -26.25 21.45
N SER A 11 -6.55 -27.47 20.94
CA SER A 11 -7.81 -27.94 20.39
C SER A 11 -8.39 -29.12 21.15
N VAL A 12 -9.57 -28.94 21.73
CA VAL A 12 -10.23 -29.98 22.55
C VAL A 12 -10.51 -31.28 21.79
N ASN A 13 -10.83 -31.16 20.49
CA ASN A 13 -11.34 -32.29 19.71
C ASN A 13 -10.23 -33.12 19.04
N ASN A 14 -9.03 -32.56 18.90
CA ASN A 14 -8.00 -33.21 18.12
C ASN A 14 -6.57 -33.00 18.62
N ASP A 15 -6.34 -32.25 19.71
CA ASP A 15 -5.06 -32.31 20.43
C ASP A 15 -5.17 -33.19 21.69
N PRO A 16 -4.04 -33.79 22.13
CA PRO A 16 -2.86 -34.07 21.31
C PRO A 16 -3.12 -35.12 20.22
N TYR A 17 -4.20 -35.88 20.34
CA TYR A 17 -4.60 -36.95 19.42
C TYR A 17 -6.01 -36.70 18.89
N GLU A 18 -6.30 -37.15 17.67
CA GLU A 18 -7.62 -37.01 17.06
C GLU A 18 -8.69 -37.80 17.84
N ARG A 19 -9.86 -37.19 18.06
CA ARG A 19 -11.01 -37.83 18.74
C ARG A 19 -12.23 -37.92 17.83
N ALA A 20 -13.03 -38.96 18.03
CA ALA A 20 -14.35 -39.09 17.43
C ALA A 20 -15.38 -38.18 18.12
N LYS A 21 -16.58 -38.06 17.53
CA LYS A 21 -17.68 -37.24 18.08
C LYS A 21 -18.17 -37.69 19.47
N ASP A 22 -17.89 -38.93 19.84
CA ASP A 22 -18.22 -39.50 21.16
C ASP A 22 -17.11 -39.32 22.20
N GLY A 23 -15.98 -38.69 21.82
CA GLY A 23 -14.83 -38.41 22.69
C GLY A 23 -13.76 -39.51 22.72
N SER A 24 -13.99 -40.66 22.08
CA SER A 24 -13.00 -41.74 21.95
C SER A 24 -11.83 -41.35 21.04
N TYR A 25 -10.63 -41.90 21.30
CA TYR A 25 -9.46 -41.64 20.45
C TYR A 25 -9.58 -42.39 19.13
N LEU A 26 -9.19 -41.74 18.04
CA LEU A 26 -9.02 -42.41 16.75
C LEU A 26 -7.70 -43.16 16.75
N GLU A 27 -7.76 -44.48 16.62
CA GLU A 27 -6.59 -45.36 16.57
C GLU A 27 -6.36 -45.89 15.15
N ARG A 28 -5.09 -46.01 14.76
CA ARG A 28 -4.67 -46.64 13.53
C ARG A 28 -3.43 -47.47 13.81
N ASP A 29 -3.43 -48.72 13.33
CA ASP A 29 -2.34 -49.67 13.57
C ASP A 29 -2.02 -49.87 15.08
N GLY A 30 -3.02 -49.71 15.95
CA GLY A 30 -2.90 -49.84 17.41
C GLY A 30 -2.34 -48.60 18.13
N GLU A 31 -2.07 -47.51 17.42
CA GLU A 31 -1.59 -46.25 17.99
C GLU A 31 -2.60 -45.12 17.84
N LYS A 32 -2.63 -44.20 18.82
CA LYS A 32 -3.48 -42.99 18.76
C LYS A 32 -3.02 -42.10 17.60
N THR A 33 -3.98 -41.66 16.78
CA THR A 33 -3.71 -40.80 15.63
C THR A 33 -3.24 -39.42 16.10
N PRO A 34 -2.02 -38.97 15.74
CA PRO A 34 -1.50 -37.67 16.13
C PRO A 34 -2.35 -36.51 15.64
N GLY A 35 -2.61 -35.56 16.53
CA GLY A 35 -3.32 -34.33 16.30
C GLY A 35 -2.53 -33.27 15.55
N PRO A 36 -3.15 -32.10 15.27
CA PRO A 36 -2.54 -31.03 14.49
C PRO A 36 -1.28 -30.47 15.14
N THR A 37 -1.19 -30.39 16.47
CA THR A 37 0.01 -29.89 17.15
C THR A 37 1.15 -30.88 17.07
N LEU A 38 0.87 -32.18 17.25
CA LEU A 38 1.87 -33.24 17.16
C LEU A 38 2.39 -33.43 15.73
N GLU A 39 1.51 -33.38 14.73
CA GLU A 39 1.89 -33.42 13.31
C GLU A 39 2.76 -32.22 12.94
N PHE A 40 2.42 -31.03 13.42
CA PHE A 40 3.18 -29.81 13.16
C PHE A 40 4.60 -29.86 13.75
N LEU A 41 4.75 -30.33 15.00
CA LEU A 41 6.04 -30.30 15.70
C LEU A 41 6.97 -31.48 15.36
N PHE A 42 6.42 -32.66 15.03
CA PHE A 42 7.19 -33.91 15.01
C PHE A 42 7.08 -34.72 13.71
N ASN A 43 6.10 -34.47 12.83
CA ASN A 43 6.05 -35.19 11.57
C ASN A 43 7.29 -34.85 10.73
N ALA A 44 8.01 -35.86 10.22
CA ALA A 44 9.24 -35.66 9.46
C ALA A 44 9.06 -34.78 8.20
N ALA A 45 7.86 -34.72 7.63
CA ALA A 45 7.52 -33.85 6.51
C ALA A 45 7.23 -32.39 6.92
N SER A 46 7.12 -32.10 8.21
CA SER A 46 6.96 -30.72 8.69
C SER A 46 8.28 -29.95 8.55
N PRO A 47 8.27 -28.71 8.00
CA PRO A 47 9.49 -27.90 7.82
C PRO A 47 10.15 -27.49 9.14
N ILE A 48 9.43 -27.63 10.26
CA ILE A 48 9.87 -27.27 11.61
C ILE A 48 10.10 -28.49 12.50
N ALA A 49 10.01 -29.72 11.94
CA ALA A 49 10.11 -30.96 12.69
C ALA A 49 11.36 -31.00 13.57
N ASN A 50 11.19 -31.13 14.88
CA ASN A 50 12.28 -31.20 15.87
C ASN A 50 13.24 -29.99 15.84
N ARG A 51 12.82 -28.83 15.31
CA ARG A 51 13.62 -27.59 15.24
C ARG A 51 13.18 -26.50 16.23
N VAL A 52 12.02 -26.68 16.83
CA VAL A 52 11.43 -25.74 17.77
C VAL A 52 12.13 -25.88 19.13
N LYS A 53 12.57 -24.76 19.72
CA LYS A 53 13.09 -24.75 21.10
C LYS A 53 12.03 -24.56 22.15
N LYS A 54 11.02 -23.72 21.86
CA LYS A 54 9.91 -23.41 22.76
C LYS A 54 8.58 -23.46 22.01
N HIS A 55 7.56 -24.00 22.64
CA HIS A 55 6.21 -24.07 22.12
C HIS A 55 5.25 -23.38 23.09
N TYR A 56 4.64 -22.27 22.67
CA TYR A 56 3.64 -21.57 23.44
C TYR A 56 2.24 -22.07 23.05
N VAL A 57 1.45 -22.49 24.04
CA VAL A 57 0.09 -23.01 23.84
C VAL A 57 -0.90 -22.09 24.52
N PHE A 58 -1.85 -21.56 23.76
CA PHE A 58 -2.92 -20.71 24.27
C PHE A 58 -4.07 -21.59 24.76
N VAL A 59 -4.50 -21.38 26.00
CA VAL A 59 -5.50 -22.23 26.68
C VAL A 59 -6.55 -21.36 27.36
N ARG A 60 -7.83 -21.59 27.09
CA ARG A 60 -8.93 -20.90 27.78
C ARG A 60 -9.15 -21.52 29.15
N ARG A 61 -9.29 -20.67 30.16
CA ARG A 61 -9.71 -21.06 31.52
C ARG A 61 -10.93 -20.25 31.93
N PRO A 62 -12.13 -20.85 31.90
CA PRO A 62 -13.37 -20.18 32.30
C PRO A 62 -13.33 -19.76 33.77
N ARG A 63 -13.75 -18.53 34.10
CA ARG A 63 -13.84 -18.03 35.49
C ARG A 63 -14.96 -18.68 36.30
N THR A 64 -15.98 -19.19 35.63
CA THR A 64 -17.08 -19.96 36.23
C THR A 64 -17.17 -21.32 35.52
N PRO A 65 -17.37 -22.43 36.25
CA PRO A 65 -17.61 -23.73 35.64
C PRO A 65 -18.82 -23.64 34.70
N GLU A 66 -18.68 -24.10 33.46
CA GLU A 66 -19.80 -24.16 32.52
C GLU A 66 -20.82 -25.21 33.01
N THR A 67 -21.91 -24.75 33.61
CA THR A 67 -23.00 -25.60 34.11
C THR A 67 -23.95 -25.94 32.96
N GLY A 68 -23.77 -27.10 32.31
CA GLY A 68 -24.77 -27.60 31.37
C GLY A 68 -24.30 -28.71 30.43
N GLY A 69 -24.83 -29.92 30.63
CA GLY A 69 -24.74 -31.04 29.68
C GLY A 69 -23.61 -32.03 30.00
N ARG A 70 -23.86 -33.34 29.76
CA ARG A 70 -22.82 -34.37 29.76
C ARG A 70 -21.61 -33.84 28.99
N LEU A 71 -20.46 -33.68 29.64
CA LEU A 71 -19.21 -33.32 28.97
C LEU A 71 -18.83 -34.47 28.03
N VAL A 72 -19.26 -34.39 26.76
CA VAL A 72 -18.84 -35.31 25.70
C VAL A 72 -17.35 -35.11 25.37
N HIS A 73 -16.79 -33.95 25.74
CA HIS A 73 -15.40 -33.58 25.50
C HIS A 73 -14.69 -33.11 26.79
N PRO A 74 -13.38 -33.38 26.95
CA PRO A 74 -12.57 -32.96 28.10
C PRO A 74 -12.43 -31.43 28.18
N ARG A 75 -12.06 -30.89 29.35
CA ARG A 75 -11.82 -29.44 29.49
C ARG A 75 -10.52 -29.08 28.77
N GLU A 76 -10.43 -27.86 28.23
CA GLU A 76 -9.21 -27.37 27.55
C GLU A 76 -7.95 -27.51 28.40
N ALA A 77 -8.04 -27.32 29.72
CA ALA A 77 -6.92 -27.52 30.64
C ALA A 77 -6.45 -28.99 30.69
N ASP A 78 -7.38 -29.95 30.75
CA ASP A 78 -7.04 -31.38 30.79
C ASP A 78 -6.38 -31.81 29.47
N VAL A 79 -6.83 -31.24 28.34
CA VAL A 79 -6.23 -31.48 27.01
C VAL A 79 -4.85 -30.85 26.89
N ALA A 80 -4.68 -29.64 27.43
CA ALA A 80 -3.37 -28.98 27.48
C ALA A 80 -2.36 -29.81 28.30
N ASP A 81 -2.78 -30.36 29.43
CA ASP A 81 -1.93 -31.23 30.26
C ASP A 81 -1.57 -32.54 29.53
N GLU A 82 -2.52 -33.16 28.82
CA GLU A 82 -2.25 -34.33 27.97
C GLU A 82 -1.29 -33.99 26.83
N LEU A 83 -1.45 -32.81 26.21
CA LEU A 83 -0.58 -32.32 25.14
C LEU A 83 0.86 -32.07 25.62
N VAL A 84 1.03 -31.46 26.79
CA VAL A 84 2.36 -31.26 27.40
C VAL A 84 3.06 -32.61 27.58
N LYS A 85 2.40 -33.60 28.19
CA LYS A 85 2.97 -34.95 28.37
C LYS A 85 3.33 -35.60 27.03
N ALA A 86 2.42 -35.55 26.05
CA ALA A 86 2.64 -36.13 24.73
C ALA A 86 3.81 -35.48 23.96
N ILE A 87 4.11 -34.20 24.24
CA ILE A 87 5.28 -33.50 23.69
C ILE A 87 6.55 -33.92 24.44
N GLU A 88 6.52 -33.92 25.78
CA GLU A 88 7.68 -34.23 26.65
C GLU A 88 8.19 -35.67 26.48
N ASP A 89 7.31 -36.63 26.22
CA ASP A 89 7.67 -38.04 25.99
C ASP A 89 8.48 -38.27 24.70
N ARG A 90 8.68 -37.23 23.87
CA ARG A 90 9.34 -37.33 22.56
C ARG A 90 10.77 -36.83 22.58
N LYS A 91 11.63 -37.50 21.80
CA LYS A 91 13.03 -37.12 21.64
C LYS A 91 13.14 -35.77 20.93
N GLY A 92 13.81 -34.80 21.55
CA GLY A 92 13.96 -33.45 20.99
C GLY A 92 12.77 -32.52 21.24
N ALA A 93 11.97 -32.83 22.27
CA ALA A 93 10.82 -32.01 22.67
C ALA A 93 11.19 -30.55 22.95
N PRO A 94 10.40 -29.57 22.46
CA PRO A 94 10.52 -28.18 22.88
C PRO A 94 10.06 -27.98 24.34
N GLU A 95 10.57 -26.93 24.99
CA GLU A 95 9.99 -26.43 26.24
C GLU A 95 8.56 -25.93 25.97
N VAL A 96 7.55 -26.51 26.63
CA VAL A 96 6.15 -26.09 26.47
C VAL A 96 5.79 -25.02 27.50
N LYS A 97 5.21 -23.92 27.04
CA LYS A 97 4.70 -22.83 27.89
C LYS A 97 3.21 -22.62 27.66
N LEU A 98 2.42 -22.85 28.71
CA LEU A 98 0.98 -22.56 28.67
C LEU A 98 0.72 -21.07 28.92
N VAL A 99 -0.06 -20.44 28.04
CA VAL A 99 -0.52 -19.06 28.18
C VAL A 99 -2.02 -19.09 28.45
N TRP A 100 -2.39 -18.78 29.70
CA TRP A 100 -3.76 -18.91 30.18
C TRP A 100 -4.61 -17.68 29.85
N TRP A 101 -5.77 -17.92 29.25
CA TRP A 101 -6.80 -16.91 29.04
C TRP A 101 -7.92 -17.05 30.08
N ASP A 102 -7.79 -16.30 31.17
CA ASP A 102 -8.75 -16.26 32.28
C ASP A 102 -9.97 -15.40 31.99
N THR A 103 -11.03 -16.01 31.47
CA THR A 103 -12.17 -15.28 30.90
C THR A 103 -13.54 -15.81 31.34
N GLY A 104 -14.54 -14.93 31.39
CA GLY A 104 -15.95 -15.31 31.43
C GLY A 104 -16.58 -15.43 30.04
N ALA A 105 -15.86 -15.02 28.99
CA ALA A 105 -16.36 -15.01 27.62
C ALA A 105 -16.40 -16.42 27.02
N PRO A 106 -17.35 -16.70 26.11
CA PRO A 106 -17.36 -17.95 25.34
C PRO A 106 -16.19 -18.00 24.36
N PRO A 107 -15.77 -19.20 23.90
CA PRO A 107 -14.65 -19.39 22.97
C PRO A 107 -14.96 -18.96 21.52
N THR A 108 -16.08 -18.25 21.33
CA THR A 108 -16.56 -17.67 20.07
C THR A 108 -16.61 -16.13 20.13
N ASP A 109 -16.29 -15.51 21.27
CA ASP A 109 -16.22 -14.06 21.41
C ASP A 109 -14.95 -13.53 20.73
N HIS A 110 -15.11 -13.02 19.51
CA HIS A 110 -14.00 -12.56 18.67
C HIS A 110 -13.26 -11.36 19.28
N ARG A 111 -13.95 -10.50 20.05
CA ARG A 111 -13.35 -9.31 20.64
C ARG A 111 -12.41 -9.70 21.77
N GLU A 112 -12.89 -10.51 22.71
CA GLU A 112 -12.08 -10.95 23.84
C GLU A 112 -10.96 -11.91 23.40
N LEU A 113 -11.22 -12.78 22.42
CA LEU A 113 -10.19 -13.60 21.77
C LEU A 113 -9.09 -12.74 21.14
N PHE A 114 -9.47 -11.68 20.41
CA PHE A 114 -8.50 -10.81 19.75
C PHE A 114 -7.63 -10.05 20.76
N LEU A 115 -8.24 -9.47 21.79
CA LEU A 115 -7.50 -8.75 22.84
C LEU A 115 -6.50 -9.67 23.54
N PHE A 116 -6.89 -10.90 23.88
CA PHE A 116 -5.99 -11.87 24.47
C PHE A 116 -4.87 -12.27 23.50
N THR A 117 -5.21 -12.67 22.27
CA THR A 117 -4.25 -13.13 21.25
C THR A 117 -3.22 -12.05 20.94
N ALA A 118 -3.67 -10.81 20.75
CA ALA A 118 -2.83 -9.65 20.50
C ALA A 118 -1.80 -9.45 21.62
N ARG A 119 -2.26 -9.44 22.87
CA ARG A 119 -1.41 -9.27 24.04
C ARG A 119 -0.41 -10.42 24.18
N ALA A 120 -0.87 -11.65 24.08
CA ALA A 120 -0.03 -12.83 24.22
C ALA A 120 1.08 -12.88 23.16
N LEU A 121 0.75 -12.59 21.90
CA LEU A 121 1.73 -12.54 20.81
C LEU A 121 2.76 -11.41 21.00
N ALA A 122 2.31 -10.23 21.45
CA ALA A 122 3.21 -9.12 21.75
C ALA A 122 4.16 -9.42 22.90
N ASP A 123 3.66 -10.08 23.96
CA ASP A 123 4.45 -10.51 25.11
C ASP A 123 5.48 -11.59 24.69
N ILE A 124 5.08 -12.57 23.88
CA ILE A 124 6.00 -13.59 23.32
C ILE A 124 7.11 -12.95 22.48
N ARG A 125 6.78 -11.99 21.61
CA ARG A 125 7.79 -11.27 20.83
C ARG A 125 8.74 -10.46 21.73
N ARG A 126 8.23 -9.83 22.78
CA ARG A 126 9.05 -9.07 23.74
C ARG A 126 10.02 -9.99 24.50
N GLU A 127 9.56 -11.17 24.90
CA GLU A 127 10.41 -12.20 25.53
C GLU A 127 11.43 -12.80 24.55
N ASN A 128 11.12 -12.80 23.24
CA ASN A 128 11.95 -13.43 22.21
C ASN A 128 12.20 -12.50 21.00
N PRO A 129 12.93 -11.38 21.16
CA PRO A 129 12.98 -10.33 20.14
C PRO A 129 13.56 -10.76 18.79
N ARG A 130 14.48 -11.74 18.79
CA ARG A 130 15.21 -12.21 17.61
C ARG A 130 14.82 -13.64 17.17
N ALA A 131 13.76 -14.20 17.73
CA ALA A 131 13.32 -15.54 17.36
C ALA A 131 12.54 -15.54 16.03
N ASP A 132 12.67 -16.64 15.28
CA ASP A 132 11.78 -16.96 14.16
C ASP A 132 10.52 -17.59 14.74
N ILE A 133 9.38 -16.89 14.64
CA ILE A 133 8.12 -17.35 15.22
C ILE A 133 7.32 -18.09 14.14
N VAL A 134 6.96 -19.34 14.42
CA VAL A 134 6.11 -20.15 13.56
C VAL A 134 4.77 -20.44 14.24
N VAL A 135 3.66 -20.14 13.59
CA VAL A 135 2.34 -20.29 14.19
C VAL A 135 1.57 -21.42 13.52
N ASN A 136 1.09 -22.38 14.31
CA ASN A 136 0.15 -23.38 13.85
C ASN A 136 -1.27 -22.83 14.00
N ILE A 137 -1.94 -22.56 12.89
CA ILE A 137 -3.32 -22.04 12.87
C ILE A 137 -4.37 -23.14 12.80
N SER A 138 -3.95 -24.41 12.83
CA SER A 138 -4.86 -25.57 12.72
C SER A 138 -5.62 -25.90 14.01
N PRO A 139 -4.98 -25.89 15.20
CA PRO A 139 -5.69 -26.15 16.45
C PRO A 139 -6.45 -24.91 16.96
N GLY A 140 -7.48 -25.14 17.78
CA GLY A 140 -8.36 -24.11 18.34
C GLY A 140 -9.74 -24.07 17.68
N THR A 141 -10.64 -23.25 18.21
CA THR A 141 -11.97 -23.03 17.61
C THR A 141 -11.83 -22.26 16.29
N PRO A 142 -12.80 -22.34 15.36
CA PRO A 142 -12.77 -21.53 14.13
C PRO A 142 -12.63 -20.03 14.39
N ALA A 143 -13.22 -19.53 15.49
CA ALA A 143 -13.07 -18.14 15.93
C ALA A 143 -11.62 -17.84 16.36
N ALA A 144 -10.98 -18.72 17.14
CA ALA A 144 -9.60 -18.57 17.56
C ALA A 144 -8.61 -18.64 16.37
N GLN A 145 -8.86 -19.53 15.41
CA GLN A 145 -8.07 -19.62 14.16
C GLN A 145 -8.15 -18.32 13.36
N THR A 146 -9.37 -17.79 13.17
CA THR A 146 -9.62 -16.53 12.45
C THR A 146 -8.91 -15.36 13.14
N VAL A 147 -9.06 -15.25 14.46
CA VAL A 147 -8.42 -14.21 15.25
C VAL A 147 -6.90 -14.30 15.21
N MET A 148 -6.33 -15.51 15.30
CA MET A 148 -4.89 -15.72 15.18
C MET A 148 -4.38 -15.24 13.82
N LEU A 149 -5.07 -15.61 12.73
CA LEU A 149 -4.71 -15.15 11.39
C LEU A 149 -4.78 -13.62 11.28
N LEU A 150 -5.84 -12.98 11.77
CA LEU A 150 -5.97 -11.51 11.77
C LEU A 150 -4.87 -10.83 12.60
N ALA A 151 -4.55 -11.37 13.77
CA ALA A 151 -3.48 -10.85 14.63
C ALA A 151 -2.10 -10.92 13.96
N LEU A 152 -1.85 -11.99 13.19
CA LEU A 152 -0.63 -12.15 12.40
C LEU A 152 -0.58 -11.18 11.23
N GLN A 153 -1.67 -11.02 10.48
CA GLN A 153 -1.79 -10.04 9.39
C GLN A 153 -1.56 -8.60 9.88
N ALA A 154 -2.04 -8.29 11.09
CA ALA A 154 -1.81 -7.01 11.77
C ALA A 154 -0.41 -6.86 12.39
N ARG A 155 0.49 -7.85 12.21
CA ARG A 155 1.88 -7.87 12.71
C ARG A 155 2.02 -7.72 14.24
N LEU A 156 1.05 -8.21 15.00
CA LEU A 156 1.06 -8.09 16.47
C LEU A 156 2.17 -8.94 17.12
N ALA A 157 2.64 -9.98 16.43
CA ALA A 157 3.81 -10.76 16.78
C ALA A 157 5.12 -10.22 16.18
N GLY A 158 5.13 -9.01 15.63
CA GLY A 158 6.28 -8.42 14.93
C GLY A 158 6.49 -8.94 13.50
N ASP A 159 7.59 -8.53 12.88
CA ASP A 159 8.04 -9.04 11.58
C ASP A 159 8.72 -10.43 11.75
N ASP A 160 8.93 -11.17 10.66
CA ASP A 160 9.51 -12.52 10.65
C ASP A 160 8.67 -13.55 11.45
N VAL A 161 7.40 -13.65 11.08
CA VAL A 161 6.46 -14.66 11.59
C VAL A 161 5.92 -15.45 10.41
N ARG A 162 5.87 -16.78 10.52
CA ARG A 162 5.31 -17.66 9.49
C ARG A 162 4.13 -18.42 10.05
N ALA A 163 3.04 -18.50 9.31
CA ALA A 163 1.86 -19.25 9.71
C ALA A 163 1.76 -20.53 8.89
N PHE A 164 1.33 -21.62 9.52
CA PHE A 164 1.15 -22.92 8.89
C PHE A 164 -0.21 -23.49 9.25
N HIS A 165 -0.83 -24.13 8.26
CA HIS A 165 -2.05 -24.89 8.40
C HIS A 165 -1.80 -26.36 8.04
N GLY A 166 -2.29 -27.28 8.85
CA GLY A 166 -2.18 -28.71 8.64
C GLY A 166 -3.16 -29.16 7.56
N THR A 167 -2.68 -29.97 6.63
CA THR A 167 -3.54 -30.62 5.65
C THR A 167 -4.15 -31.88 6.29
N PRO A 168 -5.50 -31.99 6.36
CA PRO A 168 -6.17 -33.20 6.83
C PRO A 168 -5.66 -34.44 6.09
N ARG A 169 -5.46 -35.56 6.80
CA ARG A 169 -4.83 -36.78 6.27
C ARG A 169 -5.50 -37.31 5.00
N ASP A 170 -6.83 -37.21 4.92
CA ASP A 170 -7.66 -37.60 3.77
C ASP A 170 -7.50 -36.70 2.54
N LYS A 171 -6.98 -35.47 2.73
CA LYS A 171 -6.81 -34.46 1.67
C LYS A 171 -5.36 -34.30 1.21
N ARG A 172 -4.42 -35.08 1.76
CA ARG A 172 -3.00 -35.00 1.42
C ARG A 172 -2.76 -35.57 0.02
N ARG A 173 -2.10 -34.80 -0.85
CA ARG A 173 -1.74 -35.25 -2.21
C ARG A 173 -0.48 -36.10 -2.27
N GLY A 174 0.24 -36.23 -1.15
CA GLY A 174 1.45 -37.02 -1.02
C GLY A 174 1.99 -36.99 0.41
N PRO A 175 3.04 -37.79 0.71
CA PRO A 175 3.58 -37.93 2.06
C PRO A 175 4.18 -36.63 2.64
N ASN A 176 4.55 -35.67 1.78
CA ASN A 176 5.11 -34.38 2.19
C ASN A 176 4.04 -33.28 2.42
N ASP A 177 2.78 -33.54 2.09
CA ASP A 177 1.68 -32.56 2.19
C ASP A 177 1.06 -32.58 3.59
N VAL A 178 1.87 -32.39 4.63
CA VAL A 178 1.44 -32.46 6.03
C VAL A 178 0.98 -31.10 6.55
N VAL A 179 1.75 -30.06 6.25
CA VAL A 179 1.46 -28.67 6.61
C VAL A 179 1.80 -27.77 5.44
N ARG A 180 1.00 -26.72 5.27
CA ARG A 180 1.16 -25.70 4.23
C ARG A 180 1.37 -24.35 4.88
N GLU A 181 2.32 -23.59 4.35
CA GLU A 181 2.51 -22.21 4.77
C GLU A 181 1.33 -21.36 4.30
N VAL A 182 0.82 -20.52 5.19
CA VAL A 182 -0.27 -19.60 4.91
C VAL A 182 0.33 -18.32 4.32
N PRO A 183 -0.12 -17.86 3.14
CA PRO A 183 0.39 -16.64 2.52
C PRO A 183 0.20 -15.42 3.42
N TRP A 184 1.23 -14.58 3.54
CA TRP A 184 1.18 -13.36 4.37
C TRP A 184 0.27 -12.27 3.79
N ASN A 185 -0.23 -12.46 2.57
CA ASN A 185 -1.15 -11.61 1.82
C ASN A 185 -2.54 -12.25 1.69
N LEU A 186 -2.91 -13.24 2.50
CA LEU A 186 -4.17 -13.99 2.37
C LEU A 186 -5.41 -13.08 2.32
N LEU A 187 -5.46 -11.95 3.04
CA LEU A 187 -6.58 -11.00 2.94
C LEU A 187 -6.65 -10.32 1.57
N ALA A 188 -5.50 -10.04 0.95
CA ALA A 188 -5.44 -9.53 -0.42
C ALA A 188 -5.77 -10.63 -1.44
N GLU A 189 -5.35 -11.88 -1.22
CA GLU A 189 -5.70 -13.03 -2.07
C GLU A 189 -7.19 -13.40 -1.97
N LEU A 190 -7.79 -13.30 -0.78
CA LEU A 190 -9.22 -13.54 -0.58
C LEU A 190 -10.09 -12.38 -1.10
N ALA A 191 -9.58 -11.15 -1.07
CA ALA A 191 -10.22 -9.99 -1.71
C ALA A 191 -10.07 -10.00 -3.23
N ALA A 192 -9.02 -10.65 -3.73
CA ALA A 192 -8.84 -10.96 -5.14
C ALA A 192 -9.71 -12.17 -5.51
N THR A 193 -11.03 -11.99 -5.57
CA THR A 193 -11.90 -12.98 -6.21
C THR A 193 -11.34 -13.24 -7.62
N PRO A 194 -11.02 -14.49 -7.99
CA PRO A 194 -10.35 -14.76 -9.25
C PRO A 194 -11.33 -14.53 -10.39
N THR A 195 -11.05 -13.52 -11.21
CA THR A 195 -11.52 -13.52 -12.58
C THR A 195 -10.42 -14.23 -13.38
N GLU A 196 -10.76 -15.35 -14.00
CA GLU A 196 -9.95 -16.13 -14.95
C GLU A 196 -9.20 -15.17 -15.90
N VAL A 197 -7.92 -15.32 -16.26
CA VAL A 197 -7.23 -16.45 -16.90
C VAL A 197 -5.72 -16.28 -16.64
N ASP A 198 -5.06 -17.28 -16.05
CA ASP A 198 -3.59 -17.34 -15.98
C ASP A 198 -3.12 -18.19 -17.18
N ASP A 199 -2.88 -17.54 -18.32
CA ASP A 199 -2.10 -18.16 -19.39
C ASP A 199 -0.65 -18.21 -18.93
N ALA A 200 -0.24 -19.37 -18.43
CA ALA A 200 1.14 -19.73 -18.11
C ALA A 200 2.03 -19.88 -19.36
N GLY A 201 1.88 -18.98 -20.33
CA GLY A 201 2.63 -18.93 -21.57
C GLY A 201 3.09 -17.50 -21.85
N THR A 202 4.34 -17.20 -21.50
CA THR A 202 5.03 -15.93 -21.81
C THR A 202 4.51 -14.71 -21.05
N ARG A 203 4.82 -14.62 -19.75
CA ARG A 203 4.75 -13.33 -19.05
C ARG A 203 5.71 -12.36 -19.75
N PRO A 204 5.24 -11.23 -20.30
CA PRO A 204 6.14 -10.21 -20.82
C PRO A 204 7.02 -9.74 -19.68
N THR A 205 8.30 -9.54 -19.98
CA THR A 205 9.31 -9.11 -19.03
C THR A 205 9.14 -7.66 -18.56
N GLU A 206 8.24 -6.90 -19.18
CA GLU A 206 7.98 -5.50 -18.88
C GLU A 206 6.56 -5.29 -18.33
N TRP A 207 6.46 -4.62 -17.17
CA TRP A 207 5.18 -4.21 -16.60
C TRP A 207 4.53 -3.15 -17.51
N SER A 208 3.22 -3.31 -17.73
CA SER A 208 2.43 -2.37 -18.52
C SER A 208 1.12 -2.03 -17.81
N LEU A 209 0.70 -0.77 -17.89
CA LEU A 209 -0.54 -0.29 -17.26
C LEU A 209 -1.79 -1.10 -17.68
N ASN A 210 -1.84 -1.57 -18.93
CA ASN A 210 -2.96 -2.38 -19.45
C ASN A 210 -3.04 -3.78 -18.81
N ARG A 211 -1.98 -4.23 -18.14
CA ARG A 211 -1.92 -5.51 -17.42
C ARG A 211 -1.87 -5.31 -15.90
N ALA A 212 -2.24 -4.12 -15.41
CA ALA A 212 -2.22 -3.83 -14.00
C ALA A 212 -3.21 -4.72 -13.22
N ARG A 213 -2.80 -5.17 -12.03
CA ARG A 213 -3.63 -6.02 -11.17
C ARG A 213 -4.45 -5.19 -10.18
N SER A 214 -3.82 -4.17 -9.60
CA SER A 214 -4.44 -3.31 -8.60
C SER A 214 -5.67 -2.60 -9.18
N PRO A 215 -6.83 -2.61 -8.48
CA PRO A 215 -8.06 -1.98 -8.97
C PRO A 215 -7.88 -0.51 -9.39
N ARG A 216 -7.12 0.27 -8.61
CA ARG A 216 -6.85 1.69 -8.90
C ARG A 216 -6.05 1.89 -10.19
N LEU A 217 -5.08 1.03 -10.49
CA LEU A 217 -4.31 1.13 -11.73
C LEU A 217 -5.11 0.65 -12.95
N ARG A 218 -6.04 -0.30 -12.78
CA ARG A 218 -6.99 -0.69 -13.84
C ARG A 218 -7.96 0.42 -14.19
N GLU A 219 -8.42 1.17 -13.20
CA GLU A 219 -9.21 2.38 -13.42
C GLU A 219 -8.41 3.42 -14.22
N VAL A 220 -7.17 3.71 -13.81
CA VAL A 220 -6.27 4.60 -14.56
C VAL A 220 -6.07 4.11 -15.99
N ALA A 221 -5.84 2.80 -16.22
CA ALA A 221 -5.70 2.23 -17.56
C ALA A 221 -6.93 2.50 -18.44
N THR A 222 -8.13 2.32 -17.86
CA THR A 222 -9.40 2.57 -18.54
C THR A 222 -9.53 4.05 -18.93
N LEU A 223 -9.24 4.96 -18.00
CA LEU A 223 -9.28 6.39 -18.25
C LEU A 223 -8.25 6.83 -19.30
N VAL A 224 -7.03 6.29 -19.27
CA VAL A 224 -5.99 6.59 -20.27
C VAL A 224 -6.44 6.16 -21.66
N ASN A 225 -7.02 4.96 -21.80
CA ASN A 225 -7.51 4.47 -23.09
C ASN A 225 -8.69 5.31 -23.59
N GLN A 226 -9.63 5.66 -22.71
CA GLN A 226 -10.78 6.49 -23.06
C GLN A 226 -10.39 7.92 -23.43
N TYR A 227 -9.50 8.53 -22.64
CA TYR A 227 -9.08 9.91 -22.85
C TYR A 227 -8.02 10.03 -23.94
N GLY A 228 -7.29 8.95 -24.27
CA GLY A 228 -6.33 8.95 -25.38
C GLY A 228 -6.97 9.40 -26.69
N GLY A 229 -8.17 8.92 -27.02
CA GLY A 229 -8.85 9.15 -28.29
C GLY A 229 -9.69 10.43 -28.41
N VAL A 230 -9.43 11.47 -27.61
CA VAL A 230 -10.19 12.74 -27.65
C VAL A 230 -9.28 13.97 -27.66
N PRO A 231 -9.72 15.11 -28.23
CA PRO A 231 -8.88 16.31 -28.32
C PRO A 231 -8.89 17.19 -27.06
N PHE A 232 -9.63 16.81 -26.01
CA PHE A 232 -9.82 17.63 -24.82
C PHE A 232 -8.56 17.68 -23.92
N PRO A 233 -8.38 18.78 -23.15
CA PRO A 233 -7.35 18.88 -22.13
C PRO A 233 -7.47 17.75 -21.09
N VAL A 234 -6.34 17.19 -20.68
CA VAL A 234 -6.29 16.20 -19.59
C VAL A 234 -5.36 16.69 -18.49
N LEU A 235 -5.86 16.73 -17.25
CA LEU A 235 -5.07 16.98 -16.04
C LEU A 235 -4.71 15.66 -15.37
N VAL A 236 -3.41 15.36 -15.30
CA VAL A 236 -2.86 14.20 -14.60
C VAL A 236 -2.38 14.63 -13.22
N MET A 237 -3.07 14.17 -12.19
CA MET A 237 -2.75 14.44 -10.79
C MET A 237 -2.06 13.24 -10.16
N GLY A 238 -1.15 13.48 -9.23
CA GLY A 238 -0.58 12.41 -8.41
C GLY A 238 0.74 12.79 -7.76
N ALA A 239 1.13 12.07 -6.72
CA ALA A 239 2.35 12.35 -5.97
C ALA A 239 3.61 12.33 -6.86
N ARG A 240 4.74 12.81 -6.30
CA ARG A 240 6.02 12.75 -7.02
C ARG A 240 6.40 11.29 -7.26
N GLY A 241 6.86 11.02 -8.49
CA GLY A 241 7.31 9.70 -8.89
C GLY A 241 6.21 8.68 -9.19
N THR A 242 4.93 9.06 -9.31
CA THR A 242 3.84 8.12 -9.69
C THR A 242 3.77 7.79 -11.20
N GLY A 243 4.64 8.38 -12.02
CA GLY A 243 4.68 8.12 -13.47
C GLY A 243 3.84 9.06 -14.35
N LYS A 244 3.59 10.30 -13.92
CA LYS A 244 2.82 11.30 -14.70
C LYS A 244 3.30 11.48 -16.14
N THR A 245 4.61 11.55 -16.37
CA THR A 245 5.21 11.68 -17.71
C THR A 245 4.89 10.48 -18.60
N GLU A 246 4.89 9.27 -18.04
CA GLU A 246 4.55 8.04 -18.76
C GLU A 246 3.08 8.02 -19.18
N ILE A 247 2.19 8.47 -18.30
CA ILE A 247 0.76 8.62 -18.60
C ILE A 247 0.53 9.65 -19.70
N ALA A 248 1.24 10.78 -19.66
CA ALA A 248 1.16 11.80 -20.68
C ALA A 248 1.63 11.28 -22.06
N ARG A 249 2.67 10.45 -22.09
CA ARG A 249 3.13 9.79 -23.32
C ARG A 249 2.08 8.86 -23.90
N ARG A 250 1.42 8.04 -23.08
CA ARG A 250 0.32 7.14 -23.51
C ARG A 250 -0.89 7.92 -24.02
N LEU A 251 -1.25 9.03 -23.38
CA LEU A 251 -2.31 9.91 -23.85
C LEU A 251 -1.98 10.51 -25.22
N ARG A 252 -0.73 10.89 -25.47
CA ARG A 252 -0.26 11.30 -26.81
C ARG A 252 -0.34 10.17 -27.82
N GLU A 253 0.05 8.96 -27.46
CA GLU A 253 -0.01 7.80 -28.35
C GLU A 253 -1.45 7.57 -28.82
N GLY A 254 -2.40 7.49 -27.88
CA GLY A 254 -3.82 7.36 -28.23
C GLY A 254 -4.35 8.55 -29.04
N PHE A 255 -3.83 9.77 -28.82
CA PHE A 255 -4.21 10.94 -29.62
C PHE A 255 -3.75 10.83 -31.07
N ARG A 256 -2.48 10.43 -31.27
CA ARG A 256 -1.88 10.28 -32.60
C ARG A 256 -2.52 9.14 -33.38
N GLU A 257 -2.88 8.05 -32.69
CA GLU A 257 -3.69 6.97 -33.27
C GLU A 257 -5.06 7.49 -33.73
N TRP A 258 -5.76 8.25 -32.88
CA TRP A 258 -7.05 8.84 -33.20
C TRP A 258 -7.00 9.84 -34.37
N THR A 259 -5.93 10.64 -34.47
CA THR A 259 -5.73 11.58 -35.59
C THR A 259 -5.12 10.95 -36.84
N ALA A 260 -4.85 9.63 -36.84
CA ALA A 260 -4.18 8.91 -37.91
C ALA A 260 -2.81 9.52 -38.29
N GLN A 261 -2.06 10.02 -37.30
CA GLN A 261 -0.75 10.61 -37.48
C GLN A 261 0.34 9.67 -36.94
N SER A 262 1.47 9.60 -37.65
CA SER A 262 2.60 8.77 -37.21
C SER A 262 3.20 9.28 -35.89
N LEU A 263 3.58 8.35 -35.01
CA LEU A 263 4.36 8.68 -33.82
C LEU A 263 5.73 9.22 -34.23
N SER A 264 6.00 10.47 -33.85
CA SER A 264 7.29 11.13 -33.99
C SER A 264 7.92 11.39 -32.62
N LYS A 265 9.19 11.82 -32.61
CA LYS A 265 9.87 12.28 -31.39
C LYS A 265 9.02 13.36 -30.69
N TRP A 266 8.84 13.22 -29.39
CA TRP A 266 7.98 14.12 -28.61
C TRP A 266 8.80 15.23 -27.93
N ASP A 267 9.01 16.32 -28.64
CA ASP A 267 9.80 17.46 -28.17
C ASP A 267 8.93 18.57 -27.52
N PHE A 268 7.63 18.33 -27.36
CA PHE A 268 6.65 19.34 -26.93
C PHE A 268 6.28 19.21 -25.45
N HIS A 269 7.29 19.23 -24.58
CA HIS A 269 7.11 19.15 -23.14
C HIS A 269 7.84 20.29 -22.43
N LEU A 270 7.29 20.77 -21.33
CA LEU A 270 7.87 21.84 -20.51
C LEU A 270 7.51 21.62 -19.04
N ASN A 271 8.51 21.74 -18.17
CA ASN A 271 8.27 21.74 -16.72
C ASN A 271 8.15 23.20 -16.23
N CYS A 272 6.96 23.59 -15.79
CA CYS A 272 6.71 24.97 -15.35
C CYS A 272 7.54 25.37 -14.13
N ALA A 273 8.04 24.40 -13.35
CA ALA A 273 8.91 24.64 -12.22
C ALA A 273 10.30 25.19 -12.60
N GLU A 274 10.75 25.03 -13.85
CA GLU A 274 12.06 25.52 -14.31
C GLU A 274 12.10 27.04 -14.43
N PHE A 275 10.93 27.68 -14.57
CA PHE A 275 10.79 29.12 -14.77
C PHE A 275 10.38 29.87 -13.50
N ARG A 276 10.57 29.25 -12.33
CA ARG A 276 10.29 29.90 -11.04
C ARG A 276 11.15 31.15 -10.89
N GLY A 277 10.50 32.29 -10.68
CA GLY A 277 11.16 33.57 -10.44
C GLY A 277 11.17 34.53 -11.63
N ASP A 278 10.91 34.06 -12.86
CA ASP A 278 10.76 34.94 -14.03
C ASP A 278 9.54 34.57 -14.88
N ALA A 279 8.46 35.31 -14.64
CA ALA A 279 7.19 35.16 -15.37
C ALA A 279 7.30 35.45 -16.88
N ASN A 280 8.29 36.21 -17.32
CA ASN A 280 8.50 36.54 -18.74
C ASN A 280 9.11 35.37 -19.49
N MET A 281 10.01 34.60 -18.86
CA MET A 281 10.65 33.46 -19.50
C MET A 281 9.65 32.34 -19.79
N LEU A 282 8.77 31.99 -18.84
CA LEU A 282 7.73 30.98 -19.06
C LEU A 282 6.82 31.36 -20.25
N ARG A 283 6.39 32.64 -20.29
CA ARG A 283 5.55 33.13 -21.38
C ARG A 283 6.28 33.08 -22.72
N SER A 284 7.53 33.50 -22.75
CA SER A 284 8.33 33.48 -23.98
C SER A 284 8.60 32.06 -24.46
N ALA A 285 8.80 31.10 -23.54
CA ALA A 285 8.94 29.68 -23.88
C ALA A 285 7.65 29.07 -24.46
N LEU A 286 6.49 29.39 -23.87
CA LEU A 286 5.19 28.86 -24.31
C LEU A 286 4.69 29.52 -25.61
N PHE A 287 4.68 30.85 -25.66
CA PHE A 287 4.03 31.64 -26.71
C PHE A 287 5.00 32.18 -27.76
N GLY A 288 6.31 32.14 -27.50
CA GLY A 288 7.32 32.74 -28.36
C GLY A 288 7.42 34.25 -28.14
N HIS A 289 8.38 34.88 -28.81
CA HIS A 289 8.59 36.32 -28.73
C HIS A 289 9.04 36.87 -30.08
N VAL A 290 8.79 38.16 -30.29
CA VAL A 290 9.47 38.94 -31.34
C VAL A 290 10.69 39.64 -30.76
N LYS A 291 11.65 39.96 -31.63
CA LYS A 291 12.86 40.70 -31.27
C LYS A 291 12.50 41.97 -30.51
N GLY A 292 13.15 42.18 -29.36
CA GLY A 292 12.93 43.35 -28.50
C GLY A 292 11.74 43.24 -27.54
N ALA A 293 11.02 42.12 -27.50
CA ALA A 293 9.92 41.93 -26.54
C ALA A 293 10.35 41.94 -25.06
N HIS A 294 11.61 41.58 -24.78
CA HIS A 294 12.28 41.73 -23.49
C HIS A 294 13.80 41.85 -23.71
N SER A 295 14.57 42.17 -22.66
CA SER A 295 16.01 42.43 -22.75
C SER A 295 16.83 41.27 -23.34
N GLN A 296 16.31 40.04 -23.27
CA GLN A 296 16.94 38.83 -23.82
C GLN A 296 16.39 38.41 -25.20
N ALA A 297 15.41 39.12 -25.75
CA ALA A 297 14.77 38.81 -27.03
C ALA A 297 15.62 39.32 -28.22
N LEU A 298 16.74 38.65 -28.50
CA LEU A 298 17.69 39.06 -29.54
C LEU A 298 17.21 38.81 -30.97
N LYS A 299 16.25 37.89 -31.15
CA LYS A 299 15.64 37.51 -32.44
C LYS A 299 14.19 37.09 -32.22
N ASP A 300 13.45 36.92 -33.31
CA ASP A 300 12.13 36.31 -33.26
C ASP A 300 12.25 34.82 -32.98
N GLU A 301 11.40 34.29 -32.09
CA GLU A 301 11.37 32.89 -31.75
C GLU A 301 9.94 32.37 -31.59
N ALA A 302 9.64 31.24 -32.23
CA ALA A 302 8.36 30.54 -32.09
C ALA A 302 8.28 29.84 -30.73
N GLY A 303 7.12 29.94 -30.08
CA GLY A 303 6.85 29.28 -28.80
C GLY A 303 6.60 27.78 -28.91
N LEU A 304 6.58 27.10 -27.77
CA LEU A 304 6.24 25.69 -27.66
C LEU A 304 4.87 25.37 -28.29
N LEU A 305 3.86 26.21 -28.03
CA LEU A 305 2.49 25.99 -28.51
C LEU A 305 2.38 26.12 -30.04
N GLU A 306 3.18 27.02 -30.63
CA GLU A 306 3.26 27.19 -32.10
C GLU A 306 3.97 26.01 -32.74
N LYS A 307 5.07 25.54 -32.13
CA LYS A 307 5.88 24.41 -32.61
C LYS A 307 5.13 23.07 -32.51
N ALA A 308 4.26 22.93 -31.52
CA ALA A 308 3.49 21.70 -31.25
C ALA A 308 2.21 21.56 -32.10
N ALA A 309 2.12 22.29 -33.21
CA ALA A 309 0.95 22.25 -34.09
C ALA A 309 0.57 20.81 -34.46
N ASP A 310 -0.70 20.47 -34.27
CA ASP A 310 -1.30 19.16 -34.48
C ASP A 310 -0.65 18.02 -33.66
N ASP A 311 -0.08 18.33 -32.48
CA ASP A 311 0.44 17.35 -31.50
C ASP A 311 -0.05 17.66 -30.07
N CYS A 312 0.37 16.83 -29.11
CA CYS A 312 0.18 17.05 -27.68
C CYS A 312 1.31 17.90 -27.08
N VAL A 313 0.93 18.91 -26.31
CA VAL A 313 1.81 19.67 -25.42
C VAL A 313 1.69 19.11 -24.00
N PHE A 314 2.81 18.75 -23.38
CA PHE A 314 2.86 18.34 -21.98
C PHE A 314 3.41 19.43 -21.07
N LEU A 315 2.61 19.88 -20.11
CA LEU A 315 3.01 20.86 -19.11
C LEU A 315 3.08 20.20 -17.73
N ASP A 316 4.29 19.98 -17.22
CA ASP A 316 4.48 19.43 -15.87
C ASP A 316 4.53 20.53 -14.80
N GLU A 317 4.08 20.17 -13.60
CA GLU A 317 3.95 21.06 -12.45
C GLU A 317 3.20 22.37 -12.78
N ILE A 318 2.03 22.24 -13.42
CA ILE A 318 1.16 23.33 -13.93
C ILE A 318 0.82 24.41 -12.88
N HIS A 319 0.85 24.03 -11.60
CA HIS A 319 0.60 24.91 -10.47
C HIS A 319 1.66 26.02 -10.28
N TRP A 320 2.80 25.95 -11.00
CA TRP A 320 3.79 27.03 -11.02
C TRP A 320 3.51 28.14 -12.03
N MET A 321 2.51 27.98 -12.89
CA MET A 321 2.20 29.02 -13.88
C MET A 321 1.68 30.29 -13.22
N ASN A 322 2.21 31.44 -13.64
CA ASN A 322 1.72 32.73 -13.20
C ASN A 322 0.35 33.08 -13.85
N PRO A 323 -0.46 33.96 -13.23
CA PRO A 323 -1.80 34.29 -13.74
C PRO A 323 -1.84 34.81 -15.18
N GLN A 324 -0.81 35.53 -15.64
CA GLN A 324 -0.76 36.04 -17.01
C GLN A 324 -0.56 34.91 -18.03
N ALA A 325 0.30 33.94 -17.72
CA ALA A 325 0.47 32.74 -18.55
C ALA A 325 -0.81 31.88 -18.56
N GLN A 326 -1.48 31.74 -17.42
CA GLN A 326 -2.78 31.06 -17.32
C GLN A 326 -3.83 31.72 -18.24
N GLY A 327 -3.95 33.04 -18.22
CA GLY A 327 -4.88 33.77 -19.09
C GLY A 327 -4.60 33.60 -20.59
N LEU A 328 -3.34 33.67 -21.00
CA LEU A 328 -2.96 33.44 -22.40
C LEU A 328 -3.23 32.00 -22.85
N LEU A 329 -2.94 31.02 -22.00
CA LEU A 329 -3.20 29.62 -22.29
C LEU A 329 -4.71 29.32 -22.32
N LEU A 330 -5.49 29.96 -21.44
CA LEU A 330 -6.95 29.86 -21.46
C LEU A 330 -7.52 30.29 -22.81
N VAL A 331 -7.06 31.41 -23.38
CA VAL A 331 -7.45 31.88 -24.72
C VAL A 331 -7.04 30.87 -25.80
N ALA A 332 -5.85 30.29 -25.70
CA ALA A 332 -5.37 29.29 -26.65
C ALA A 332 -6.21 27.99 -26.63
N LEU A 333 -6.74 27.60 -25.46
CA LEU A 333 -7.54 26.37 -25.28
C LEU A 333 -9.01 26.51 -25.72
N GLN A 334 -9.47 27.68 -26.14
CA GLN A 334 -10.83 27.87 -26.65
C GLN A 334 -11.03 27.19 -28.01
N ARG A 335 -12.29 26.90 -28.40
CA ARG A 335 -12.64 26.19 -29.65
C ARG A 335 -12.04 26.81 -30.92
N ASN A 336 -11.89 28.14 -30.95
CA ASN A 336 -11.22 28.90 -32.02
C ASN A 336 -10.06 29.71 -31.44
N GLY A 337 -9.34 29.11 -30.48
CA GLY A 337 -8.24 29.75 -29.78
C GLY A 337 -7.13 30.18 -30.72
N SER A 338 -6.44 31.25 -30.34
CA SER A 338 -5.25 31.72 -31.04
C SER A 338 -4.18 32.11 -30.04
N ILE A 339 -2.94 32.02 -30.48
CA ILE A 339 -1.77 32.50 -29.74
C ILE A 339 -1.18 33.71 -30.47
N ARG A 340 -0.53 34.58 -29.69
CA ARG A 340 0.28 35.68 -30.18
C ARG A 340 1.65 35.60 -29.52
N ARG A 341 2.70 35.83 -30.29
CA ARG A 341 4.06 35.96 -29.73
C ARG A 341 4.12 37.19 -28.83
N ILE A 342 4.89 37.11 -27.75
CA ILE A 342 5.07 38.24 -26.84
C ILE A 342 5.70 39.41 -27.62
N GLY A 343 5.08 40.59 -27.52
CA GLY A 343 5.47 41.79 -28.27
C GLY A 343 4.96 41.85 -29.72
N GLY A 344 4.28 40.80 -30.21
CA GLY A 344 3.74 40.74 -31.57
C GLY A 344 2.21 40.83 -31.60
N ASP A 345 1.67 41.20 -32.75
CA ASP A 345 0.23 41.34 -33.01
C ASP A 345 -0.33 40.21 -33.89
N LYS A 346 0.53 39.48 -34.62
CA LYS A 346 0.16 38.37 -35.48
C LYS A 346 -0.55 37.26 -34.69
N SER A 347 -1.81 37.03 -35.05
CA SER A 347 -2.62 35.93 -34.52
C SER A 347 -2.28 34.62 -35.23
N ILE A 348 -2.04 33.56 -34.46
CA ILE A 348 -1.69 32.22 -34.94
C ILE A 348 -2.72 31.23 -34.39
N PRO A 349 -3.39 30.41 -35.22
CA PRO A 349 -4.34 29.41 -34.74
C PRO A 349 -3.71 28.44 -33.73
N ALA A 350 -4.37 28.24 -32.58
CA ALA A 350 -3.92 27.30 -31.56
C ALA A 350 -4.40 25.89 -31.90
N LYS A 351 -3.53 25.10 -32.54
CA LYS A 351 -3.82 23.71 -32.91
C LYS A 351 -2.95 22.75 -32.12
N PHE A 352 -3.28 22.50 -30.86
CA PHE A 352 -2.57 21.52 -30.04
C PHE A 352 -3.54 20.89 -29.05
N ARG A 353 -3.20 19.71 -28.56
CA ARG A 353 -3.86 19.10 -27.41
C ARG A 353 -3.04 19.36 -26.15
N LEU A 354 -3.68 19.71 -25.04
CA LEU A 354 -2.98 19.91 -23.77
C LEU A 354 -3.06 18.66 -22.88
N VAL A 355 -1.92 18.23 -22.36
CA VAL A 355 -1.83 17.34 -21.19
C VAL A 355 -1.08 18.08 -20.09
N ALA A 356 -1.74 18.38 -18.98
CA ALA A 356 -1.14 19.03 -17.83
C ALA A 356 -0.89 18.04 -16.70
N ALA A 357 0.13 18.27 -15.89
CA ALA A 357 0.44 17.44 -14.73
C ALA A 357 0.71 18.28 -13.47
N THR A 358 0.42 17.69 -12.31
CA THR A 358 0.69 18.33 -11.02
C THR A 358 0.86 17.30 -9.91
N ASN A 359 1.73 17.63 -8.95
CA ASN A 359 1.84 16.91 -7.68
C ASN A 359 1.04 17.52 -6.53
N GLN A 360 0.32 18.62 -6.76
CA GLN A 360 -0.46 19.31 -5.74
C GLN A 360 -1.88 18.75 -5.61
N PRO A 361 -2.42 18.68 -4.38
CA PRO A 361 -3.82 18.34 -4.15
C PRO A 361 -4.78 19.42 -4.68
N ARG A 362 -6.05 19.05 -4.88
CA ARG A 362 -7.09 19.89 -5.50
C ARG A 362 -7.30 21.23 -4.78
N ASN A 363 -7.22 21.25 -3.46
CA ASN A 363 -7.34 22.48 -2.65
C ASN A 363 -6.22 23.48 -2.98
N ILE A 364 -4.97 23.03 -3.06
CA ILE A 364 -3.84 23.90 -3.44
C ILE A 364 -3.97 24.37 -4.89
N LEU A 365 -4.47 23.53 -5.80
CA LEU A 365 -4.71 23.97 -7.18
C LEU A 365 -5.72 25.11 -7.27
N ARG A 366 -6.78 25.07 -6.46
CA ARG A 366 -7.78 26.17 -6.40
C ARG A 366 -7.20 27.49 -5.90
N GLU A 367 -6.13 27.44 -5.13
CA GLU A 367 -5.41 28.64 -4.68
C GLU A 367 -4.40 29.14 -5.73
N LYS A 368 -3.79 28.22 -6.49
CA LYS A 368 -2.72 28.53 -7.45
C LYS A 368 -3.21 28.88 -8.85
N LEU A 369 -4.33 28.31 -9.27
CA LEU A 369 -4.89 28.47 -10.60
C LEU A 369 -6.17 29.30 -10.53
N THR A 370 -6.38 30.21 -11.49
CA THR A 370 -7.64 30.94 -11.58
C THR A 370 -8.80 29.96 -11.83
N PRO A 371 -10.02 30.23 -11.33
CA PRO A 371 -11.16 29.33 -11.49
C PRO A 371 -11.41 28.91 -12.93
N ASP A 372 -11.51 29.88 -13.85
CA ASP A 372 -11.75 29.60 -15.28
C ASP A 372 -10.65 28.75 -15.91
N PHE A 373 -9.40 28.96 -15.50
CA PHE A 373 -8.28 28.19 -16.03
C PHE A 373 -8.28 26.76 -15.48
N LEU A 374 -8.51 26.60 -14.17
CA LEU A 374 -8.63 25.30 -13.52
C LEU A 374 -9.75 24.48 -14.14
N ASP A 375 -10.94 25.06 -14.30
CA ASP A 375 -12.09 24.39 -14.92
C ASP A 375 -11.74 23.94 -16.35
N ARG A 376 -11.05 24.78 -17.13
CA ARG A 376 -10.68 24.44 -18.52
C ARG A 376 -9.63 23.33 -18.62
N VAL A 377 -8.61 23.33 -17.76
CA VAL A 377 -7.55 22.30 -17.83
C VAL A 377 -7.94 20.99 -17.17
N SER A 378 -8.95 21.02 -16.29
CA SER A 378 -9.50 19.85 -15.61
C SER A 378 -10.78 19.29 -16.26
N ASP A 379 -11.05 19.61 -17.53
CA ASP A 379 -12.11 19.01 -18.37
C ASP A 379 -12.12 17.47 -18.20
N LEU A 380 -10.94 16.86 -18.25
CA LEU A 380 -10.72 15.45 -17.97
C LEU A 380 -9.62 15.31 -16.91
N VAL A 381 -9.84 14.48 -15.88
CA VAL A 381 -8.89 14.29 -14.78
C VAL A 381 -8.51 12.81 -14.65
N ILE A 382 -7.21 12.55 -14.53
CA ILE A 382 -6.66 11.24 -14.17
C ILE A 382 -5.88 11.39 -12.87
N GLU A 383 -6.32 10.71 -11.82
CA GLU A 383 -5.61 10.68 -10.53
C GLU A 383 -4.77 9.41 -10.43
N LEU A 384 -3.46 9.56 -10.34
CA LEU A 384 -2.54 8.44 -10.21
C LEU A 384 -2.41 8.02 -8.74
N PRO A 385 -2.66 6.74 -8.43
CA PRO A 385 -2.47 6.24 -7.09
C PRO A 385 -0.99 6.22 -6.72
N GLU A 386 -0.71 6.29 -5.42
CA GLU A 386 0.63 5.99 -4.91
C GLU A 386 0.90 4.48 -4.99
N LEU A 387 2.16 4.08 -5.15
CA LEU A 387 2.56 2.69 -5.27
C LEU A 387 2.20 1.85 -4.03
N ARG A 388 2.14 2.46 -2.85
CA ARG A 388 1.71 1.80 -1.61
C ARG A 388 0.27 1.29 -1.66
N ASP A 389 -0.57 1.91 -2.50
CA ASP A 389 -1.97 1.51 -2.73
C ASP A 389 -2.07 0.49 -3.88
N CYS A 390 -0.95 0.18 -4.55
CA CYS A 390 -0.87 -0.68 -5.72
C CYS A 390 0.03 -1.89 -5.47
N ARG A 391 -0.13 -2.53 -4.30
CA ARG A 391 0.79 -3.58 -3.82
C ARG A 391 0.82 -4.81 -4.73
N GLU A 392 -0.30 -5.10 -5.38
CA GLU A 392 -0.42 -6.22 -6.31
C GLU A 392 0.48 -6.05 -7.53
N ASP A 393 0.86 -4.83 -7.90
CA ASP A 393 1.72 -4.58 -9.06
C ASP A 393 3.20 -4.47 -8.71
N LEU A 394 3.56 -4.32 -7.42
CA LEU A 394 4.92 -4.01 -6.99
C LEU A 394 5.98 -5.00 -7.48
N GLY A 395 5.67 -6.30 -7.48
CA GLY A 395 6.60 -7.32 -7.97
C GLY A 395 6.92 -7.18 -9.46
N ASP A 396 5.89 -6.98 -10.28
CA ASP A 396 6.05 -6.82 -11.74
C ASP A 396 6.69 -5.48 -12.09
N ILE A 397 6.30 -4.41 -11.37
CA ILE A 397 6.92 -3.09 -11.47
C ILE A 397 8.41 -3.19 -11.12
N TRP A 398 8.77 -3.88 -10.02
CA TRP A 398 10.16 -4.04 -9.61
C TRP A 398 11.00 -4.73 -10.69
N ARG A 399 10.50 -5.84 -11.26
CA ARG A 399 11.18 -6.55 -12.36
C ARG A 399 11.40 -5.65 -13.58
N SER A 400 10.37 -4.88 -13.95
CA SER A 400 10.44 -3.92 -15.06
C SER A 400 11.47 -2.81 -14.80
N VAL A 401 11.47 -2.23 -13.59
CA VAL A 401 12.42 -1.18 -13.17
C VAL A 401 13.86 -1.69 -13.18
N VAL A 402 14.10 -2.91 -12.69
CA VAL A 402 15.44 -3.53 -12.74
C VAL A 402 15.91 -3.68 -14.18
N ARG A 403 15.08 -4.22 -15.07
CA ARG A 403 15.41 -4.39 -16.49
C ARG A 403 15.77 -3.05 -17.14
N ARG A 404 14.93 -2.02 -16.97
CA ARG A 404 15.19 -0.67 -17.49
C ARG A 404 16.50 -0.07 -16.95
N ALA A 405 16.80 -0.28 -15.67
CA ALA A 405 18.05 0.19 -15.09
C ALA A 405 19.28 -0.54 -15.69
N CYS A 406 19.15 -1.84 -15.99
CA CYS A 406 20.19 -2.61 -16.69
C CYS A 406 20.38 -2.12 -18.12
N GLU A 407 19.28 -1.88 -18.85
CA GLU A 407 19.31 -1.31 -20.22
C GLU A 407 19.96 0.07 -20.24
N GLU A 408 19.61 0.95 -19.29
CA GLU A 408 20.23 2.28 -19.14
C GLU A 408 21.75 2.16 -18.93
N LEU A 409 22.20 1.23 -18.09
CA LEU A 409 23.62 0.99 -17.84
C LEU A 409 24.34 0.50 -19.11
N VAL A 410 23.78 -0.49 -19.80
CA VAL A 410 24.35 -1.05 -21.04
C VAL A 410 24.41 0.01 -22.14
N GLN A 411 23.39 0.85 -22.26
CA GLN A 411 23.33 1.92 -23.27
C GLN A 411 24.38 3.00 -23.00
N ARG A 412 24.59 3.39 -21.74
CA ARG A 412 25.52 4.46 -21.37
C ARG A 412 26.97 4.01 -21.24
N ASP A 413 27.19 2.77 -20.81
CA ASP A 413 28.53 2.20 -20.66
C ASP A 413 28.56 0.72 -21.10
N PRO A 414 28.62 0.47 -22.42
CA PRO A 414 28.62 -0.88 -22.98
C PRO A 414 29.82 -1.74 -22.52
N ALA A 415 30.90 -1.11 -22.05
CA ALA A 415 32.13 -1.78 -21.61
C ALA A 415 32.02 -2.38 -20.19
N ARG A 416 31.06 -1.92 -19.37
CA ARG A 416 30.87 -2.38 -17.98
C ARG A 416 29.92 -3.57 -17.84
N ALA A 417 29.10 -3.85 -18.85
CA ALA A 417 28.20 -4.99 -18.85
C ALA A 417 28.97 -6.26 -19.22
N ILE A 418 29.09 -7.20 -18.28
CA ILE A 418 29.77 -8.48 -18.52
C ILE A 418 28.85 -9.40 -19.34
N GLY A 419 29.37 -9.93 -20.44
CA GLY A 419 28.71 -10.95 -21.28
C GLY A 419 29.35 -11.02 -22.67
N SER A 420 29.60 -12.23 -23.19
CA SER A 420 30.17 -12.45 -24.53
C SER A 420 29.15 -12.26 -25.67
N GLY A 421 27.92 -11.86 -25.35
CA GLY A 421 26.81 -11.69 -26.29
C GLY A 421 26.63 -10.28 -26.86
N THR A 422 25.73 -10.19 -27.84
CA THR A 422 25.17 -8.94 -28.37
C THR A 422 24.41 -8.16 -27.28
N GLY A 423 24.12 -6.86 -27.50
CA GLY A 423 23.58 -5.96 -26.47
C GLY A 423 22.36 -6.47 -25.68
N SER A 424 21.47 -7.25 -26.30
CA SER A 424 20.32 -7.86 -25.61
C SER A 424 20.74 -8.94 -24.60
N GLY A 425 21.70 -9.81 -24.94
CA GLY A 425 22.17 -10.87 -24.04
C GLY A 425 22.83 -10.31 -22.78
N ARG A 426 23.52 -9.16 -22.90
CA ARG A 426 24.15 -8.48 -21.75
C ARG A 426 23.15 -7.92 -20.75
N VAL A 427 21.98 -7.47 -21.21
CA VAL A 427 20.91 -7.01 -20.32
C VAL A 427 20.33 -8.19 -19.56
N ASP A 428 20.07 -9.31 -20.24
CA ASP A 428 19.49 -10.50 -19.63
C ASP A 428 20.44 -11.14 -18.59
N ASP A 429 21.75 -11.15 -18.85
CA ASP A 429 22.77 -11.57 -17.88
C ASP A 429 22.74 -10.72 -16.60
N LEU A 430 22.65 -9.39 -16.74
CA LEU A 430 22.55 -8.48 -15.60
C LEU A 430 21.23 -8.67 -14.84
N VAL A 431 20.11 -8.87 -15.54
CA VAL A 431 18.80 -9.12 -14.92
C VAL A 431 18.79 -10.47 -14.18
N ALA A 432 19.49 -11.48 -14.68
CA ALA A 432 19.60 -12.79 -14.05
C ALA A 432 20.23 -12.72 -12.65
N GLU A 433 21.17 -11.81 -12.44
CA GLU A 433 21.82 -11.59 -11.14
C GLU A 433 20.87 -11.06 -10.05
N PHE A 434 19.75 -10.43 -10.43
CA PHE A 434 18.70 -10.00 -9.50
C PHE A 434 17.75 -11.13 -9.11
N GLN A 435 17.69 -12.23 -9.87
CA GLN A 435 16.72 -13.32 -9.67
C GLN A 435 16.72 -13.90 -8.25
N PRO A 436 17.87 -14.22 -7.63
CA PRO A 436 17.89 -14.75 -6.26
C PRO A 436 17.34 -13.77 -5.21
N HIS A 437 17.38 -12.48 -5.51
CA HIS A 437 17.06 -11.41 -4.57
C HIS A 437 15.65 -10.83 -4.76
N HIS A 438 14.96 -11.13 -5.87
CA HIS A 438 13.64 -10.56 -6.17
C HIS A 438 12.64 -10.78 -5.04
N ALA A 439 12.50 -12.01 -4.53
CA ALA A 439 11.53 -12.30 -3.46
C ALA A 439 11.83 -11.53 -2.17
N LYS A 440 13.11 -11.35 -1.83
CA LYS A 440 13.56 -10.58 -0.65
C LYS A 440 13.27 -9.09 -0.82
N VAL A 441 13.59 -8.54 -1.99
CA VAL A 441 13.33 -7.13 -2.31
C VAL A 441 11.83 -6.86 -2.38
N GLU A 442 11.06 -7.71 -3.06
CA GLU A 442 9.60 -7.60 -3.20
C GLU A 442 8.92 -7.60 -1.82
N ARG A 443 9.32 -8.52 -0.93
CA ARG A 443 8.84 -8.55 0.46
C ARG A 443 9.19 -7.26 1.21
N ALA A 444 10.41 -6.75 1.02
CA ALA A 444 10.86 -5.54 1.70
C ALA A 444 10.13 -4.29 1.21
N ILE A 445 10.04 -4.06 -0.11
CA ILE A 445 9.36 -2.91 -0.70
C ILE A 445 7.85 -2.96 -0.47
N GLY A 446 7.24 -4.16 -0.42
CA GLY A 446 5.82 -4.34 -0.10
C GLY A 446 5.45 -3.94 1.33
N ALA A 447 6.43 -3.75 2.21
CA ALA A 447 6.24 -3.27 3.57
C ALA A 447 6.59 -1.78 3.75
N MET A 448 7.16 -1.11 2.74
CA MET A 448 7.57 0.30 2.78
C MET A 448 6.45 1.24 2.33
N ARG A 449 6.49 2.52 2.72
CA ARG A 449 5.56 3.55 2.21
C ARG A 449 5.89 3.95 0.79
N LEU A 450 7.16 3.90 0.39
CA LEU A 450 7.64 4.31 -0.94
C LEU A 450 7.16 5.73 -1.30
N ALA A 451 7.50 6.73 -0.49
CA ALA A 451 7.01 8.10 -0.67
C ALA A 451 7.41 8.72 -2.03
N GLY A 452 8.53 8.30 -2.61
CA GLY A 452 8.98 8.67 -3.95
C GLY A 452 8.44 7.76 -5.07
N ASN A 453 7.57 6.79 -4.74
CA ASN A 453 6.90 5.90 -5.70
C ASN A 453 7.91 5.19 -6.64
N PHE A 454 7.71 5.25 -7.96
CA PHE A 454 8.60 4.59 -8.93
C PHE A 454 10.04 5.09 -8.82
N ARG A 455 10.24 6.35 -8.43
CA ARG A 455 11.57 6.95 -8.28
C ARG A 455 12.40 6.25 -7.21
N ASP A 456 11.76 5.77 -6.15
CA ASP A 456 12.45 5.05 -5.08
C ASP A 456 12.89 3.65 -5.54
N LEU A 457 12.04 2.97 -6.30
CA LEU A 457 12.39 1.70 -6.93
C LEU A 457 13.54 1.86 -7.93
N GLU A 458 13.50 2.90 -8.77
CA GLU A 458 14.60 3.18 -9.70
C GLU A 458 15.92 3.48 -8.98
N LYS A 459 15.88 4.30 -7.91
CA LYS A 459 17.07 4.57 -7.09
C LYS A 459 17.64 3.27 -6.51
N LEU A 460 16.77 2.42 -5.95
CA LEU A 460 17.18 1.14 -5.38
C LEU A 460 17.83 0.25 -6.44
N ALA A 461 17.19 0.07 -7.60
CA ALA A 461 17.74 -0.72 -8.70
C ALA A 461 19.11 -0.21 -9.15
N ARG A 462 19.26 1.11 -9.37
CA ARG A 462 20.54 1.73 -9.74
C ARG A 462 21.62 1.55 -8.66
N ARG A 463 21.28 1.69 -7.38
CA ARG A 463 22.24 1.50 -6.27
C ARG A 463 22.70 0.06 -6.16
N LEU A 464 21.78 -0.91 -6.31
CA LEU A 464 22.13 -2.33 -6.35
C LEU A 464 23.04 -2.63 -7.55
N LEU A 465 22.71 -2.09 -8.73
CA LEU A 465 23.58 -2.20 -9.92
C LEU A 465 24.99 -1.69 -9.63
N VAL A 466 25.10 -0.47 -9.10
CA VAL A 466 26.40 0.15 -8.80
C VAL A 466 27.17 -0.62 -7.71
N GLY A 467 26.50 -1.05 -6.65
CA GLY A 467 27.14 -1.81 -5.57
C GLY A 467 27.59 -3.22 -5.98
N GLY A 468 26.95 -3.80 -7.01
CA GLY A 468 27.38 -5.05 -7.64
C GLY A 468 28.60 -4.88 -8.56
N LEU A 469 28.99 -3.65 -8.89
CA LEU A 469 30.21 -3.35 -9.65
C LEU A 469 31.44 -3.39 -8.72
N ALA A 470 32.48 -4.14 -9.09
CA ALA A 470 33.83 -3.95 -8.55
C ALA A 470 34.85 -3.72 -9.68
N LYS A 471 35.74 -2.74 -9.51
CA LYS A 471 36.74 -2.32 -10.53
C LYS A 471 36.16 -2.09 -11.93
N GLY A 472 34.93 -1.55 -11.99
CA GLY A 472 34.25 -1.26 -13.27
C GLY A 472 33.60 -2.48 -13.94
N ARG A 473 33.44 -3.62 -13.24
CA ARG A 473 32.80 -4.84 -13.76
C ARG A 473 31.71 -5.33 -12.79
N PHE A 474 30.54 -5.71 -13.29
CA PHE A 474 29.46 -6.27 -12.45
C PHE A 474 29.77 -7.71 -12.07
N LEU A 475 30.08 -7.98 -10.80
CA LEU A 475 30.54 -9.30 -10.38
C LEU A 475 29.40 -10.20 -9.89
N SER A 476 28.58 -9.69 -8.97
CA SER A 476 27.45 -10.40 -8.38
C SER A 476 26.75 -9.49 -7.36
N LEU A 477 25.44 -9.64 -7.18
CA LEU A 477 24.75 -9.01 -6.06
C LEU A 477 24.97 -9.82 -4.77
N LYS A 478 25.75 -9.25 -3.85
CA LYS A 478 25.93 -9.84 -2.51
C LYS A 478 24.71 -9.56 -1.64
N ASP A 479 24.34 -10.55 -0.82
CA ASP A 479 23.21 -10.46 0.10
C ASP A 479 23.30 -9.29 1.09
N ASP A 480 24.52 -9.00 1.56
CA ASP A 480 24.79 -7.89 2.48
C ASP A 480 24.58 -6.53 1.81
N LEU A 481 24.93 -6.41 0.53
CA LEU A 481 24.66 -5.19 -0.24
C LEU A 481 23.16 -4.96 -0.35
N VAL A 482 22.40 -5.99 -0.77
CA VAL A 482 20.95 -5.93 -0.90
C VAL A 482 20.31 -5.51 0.43
N ARG A 483 20.75 -6.12 1.54
CA ARG A 483 20.27 -5.76 2.88
C ARG A 483 20.58 -4.30 3.22
N SER A 484 21.83 -3.87 3.02
CA SER A 484 22.27 -2.52 3.34
C SER A 484 21.51 -1.43 2.56
N GLU A 485 21.24 -1.66 1.28
CA GLU A 485 20.50 -0.70 0.45
C GLU A 485 18.99 -0.67 0.76
N LEU A 486 18.40 -1.81 1.15
CA LEU A 486 17.02 -1.83 1.66
C LEU A 486 16.90 -1.10 3.01
N ASP A 487 17.86 -1.26 3.90
CA ASP A 487 17.88 -0.54 5.18
C ASP A 487 18.14 0.96 4.98
N ARG A 488 18.95 1.33 3.98
CA ARG A 488 19.14 2.72 3.56
C ARG A 488 17.86 3.34 3.05
N LEU A 489 17.13 2.65 2.17
CA LEU A 489 15.86 3.14 1.64
C LEU A 489 14.82 3.37 2.75
N ARG A 490 14.74 2.45 3.73
CA ARG A 490 13.91 2.62 4.93
C ARG A 490 14.29 3.84 5.76
N LYS A 491 15.59 4.12 5.88
CA LYS A 491 16.08 5.28 6.62
C LYS A 491 15.72 6.59 5.91
N GLU A 492 15.85 6.63 4.59
CA GLU A 492 15.45 7.79 3.77
C GLU A 492 13.95 8.06 3.92
N GLU A 493 13.12 7.02 3.89
CA GLU A 493 11.67 7.13 4.12
C GLU A 493 11.32 7.74 5.49
N ARG A 494 12.04 7.36 6.54
CA ARG A 494 11.86 7.93 7.89
C ARG A 494 12.22 9.41 7.94
N ILE A 495 13.32 9.80 7.29
CA ILE A 495 13.78 11.20 7.24
C ILE A 495 12.76 12.06 6.46
N ASP A 496 12.27 11.57 5.32
CA ASP A 496 11.26 12.28 4.52
C ASP A 496 9.94 12.45 5.29
N ALA A 497 9.59 11.50 6.17
CA ALA A 497 8.44 11.61 7.06
C ALA A 497 8.66 12.62 8.21
N GLU A 498 9.89 12.76 8.71
CA GLU A 498 10.26 13.69 9.79
C GLU A 498 10.44 15.15 9.31
N GLN A 499 10.83 15.38 8.05
CA GLN A 499 11.15 16.70 7.48
C GLN A 499 9.96 17.48 6.89
N GLY A 500 8.72 17.08 7.17
CA GLY A 500 7.55 17.88 6.79
C GLY A 500 7.16 17.83 5.31
N ALA A 501 7.35 16.69 4.65
CA ALA A 501 6.45 16.36 3.53
C ALA A 501 5.04 16.33 4.13
N GLY A 502 4.23 17.35 3.84
CA GLY A 502 2.89 17.55 4.40
C GLY A 502 1.99 16.31 4.36
N PRO A 503 0.84 16.32 5.06
CA PRO A 503 0.00 15.14 5.16
C PRO A 503 -0.34 14.61 3.77
N ALA A 504 -0.42 13.28 3.65
CA ALA A 504 -0.91 12.67 2.43
C ALA A 504 -2.35 13.16 2.17
N THR A 505 -2.99 12.85 1.05
CA THR A 505 -4.46 13.00 1.00
C THR A 505 -5.15 11.88 0.24
N SER A 506 -5.36 10.78 0.97
CA SER A 506 -6.38 9.74 0.86
C SER A 506 -7.40 9.98 2.00
N LEU A 507 -8.54 9.27 2.04
CA LEU A 507 -9.53 9.37 3.14
C LEU A 507 -8.91 9.18 4.55
N VAL A 508 -7.73 8.58 4.60
CA VAL A 508 -6.87 8.39 5.78
C VAL A 508 -6.30 9.72 6.32
N ASP A 509 -6.26 10.77 5.52
CA ASP A 509 -5.62 12.04 5.88
C ASP A 509 -6.58 13.10 6.44
N GLU A 510 -7.88 12.87 6.35
CA GLU A 510 -8.88 13.56 7.18
C GLU A 510 -9.17 12.82 8.49
N LEU A 511 -8.68 11.58 8.65
CA LEU A 511 -8.74 10.89 9.93
C LEU A 511 -7.66 11.44 10.87
N PRO A 512 -7.98 11.68 12.15
CA PRO A 512 -7.00 12.15 13.14
C PRO A 512 -5.89 11.10 13.27
N THR A 513 -4.64 11.52 13.13
CA THR A 513 -3.48 10.63 13.36
C THR A 513 -3.40 10.27 14.85
N VAL A 514 -2.78 9.12 15.16
CA VAL A 514 -2.55 8.69 16.56
C VAL A 514 -1.84 9.78 17.37
N ALA A 515 -0.86 10.48 16.77
CA ALA A 515 -0.18 11.61 17.38
C ALA A 515 -1.12 12.79 17.70
N ARG A 516 -2.06 13.11 16.79
CA ARG A 516 -3.06 14.17 17.02
C ARG A 516 -4.12 13.77 18.04
N CYS A 517 -4.47 12.48 18.10
CA CYS A 517 -5.29 11.92 19.17
C CYS A 517 -4.56 11.98 20.52
N GLU A 518 -3.27 11.66 20.55
CA GLU A 518 -2.44 11.73 21.76
C GLU A 518 -2.22 13.17 22.22
N ASP A 519 -1.98 14.12 21.31
CA ASP A 519 -1.86 15.54 21.63
C ASP A 519 -3.18 16.09 22.18
N TYR A 520 -4.32 15.73 21.60
CA TYR A 520 -5.63 16.08 22.13
C TYR A 520 -5.91 15.44 23.50
N LEU A 521 -5.53 14.17 23.70
CA LEU A 521 -5.63 13.50 25.00
C LEU A 521 -4.69 14.13 26.03
N ARG A 522 -3.51 14.64 25.61
CA ARG A 522 -2.62 15.42 26.46
C ARG A 522 -3.23 16.77 26.79
N GLU A 523 -3.77 17.51 25.83
CA GLU A 523 -4.47 18.79 26.06
C GLU A 523 -5.65 18.63 27.03
N VAL A 524 -6.45 17.56 26.87
CA VAL A 524 -7.56 17.23 27.78
C VAL A 524 -7.07 16.88 29.20
N ARG A 525 -6.00 16.10 29.30
CA ARG A 525 -5.37 15.73 30.57
C ARG A 525 -4.76 16.93 31.26
N ASP A 526 -4.09 17.79 30.50
CA ASP A 526 -3.39 18.98 30.99
C ASP A 526 -4.41 20.09 31.35
N ALA A 527 -5.58 20.11 30.70
CA ALA A 527 -6.74 20.93 31.08
C ALA A 527 -7.54 20.35 32.28
N GLY A 528 -7.07 19.27 32.91
CA GLY A 528 -7.70 18.66 34.09
C GLY A 528 -9.09 18.08 33.85
N THR A 529 -9.48 17.88 32.60
CA THR A 529 -10.84 17.45 32.26
C THR A 529 -10.88 15.92 32.20
N VAL A 530 -11.60 15.29 33.13
CA VAL A 530 -11.86 13.85 33.08
C VAL A 530 -12.92 13.58 32.02
N LEU A 531 -12.51 13.07 30.86
CA LEU A 531 -13.42 12.62 29.81
C LEU A 531 -13.76 11.14 30.07
N PRO A 532 -15.01 10.80 30.47
CA PRO A 532 -15.43 9.40 30.57
C PRO A 532 -15.33 8.77 29.18
N GLY A 533 -14.69 7.60 29.06
CA GLY A 533 -14.50 6.90 27.78
C GLY A 533 -15.71 6.88 26.82
N PRO A 534 -16.95 6.70 27.31
CA PRO A 534 -18.15 6.80 26.47
C PRO A 534 -18.32 8.16 25.78
N ALA A 535 -18.05 9.28 26.48
CA ALA A 535 -18.19 10.63 25.94
C ALA A 535 -17.10 10.97 24.90
N ALA A 536 -15.92 10.36 25.02
CA ALA A 536 -14.86 10.49 24.03
C ALA A 536 -15.20 9.72 22.74
N VAL A 537 -15.72 8.49 22.87
CA VAL A 537 -16.19 7.70 21.73
C VAL A 537 -17.32 8.42 20.99
N ASP A 538 -18.24 9.00 21.73
CA ASP A 538 -19.34 9.82 21.22
C ASP A 538 -18.85 11.04 20.42
N GLU A 539 -17.86 11.79 20.92
CA GLU A 539 -17.30 12.96 20.21
C GLU A 539 -16.50 12.55 18.96
N TRP A 540 -15.80 11.42 18.98
CA TRP A 540 -15.11 10.90 17.81
C TRP A 540 -16.08 10.39 16.74
N GLU A 541 -17.13 9.67 17.15
CA GLU A 541 -18.19 9.24 16.27
C GLU A 541 -18.87 10.45 15.59
N ARG A 542 -19.16 11.51 16.35
CA ARG A 542 -19.72 12.76 15.82
C ARG A 542 -18.82 13.36 14.71
N ARG A 543 -17.52 13.48 14.97
CA ARG A 543 -16.58 14.09 14.00
C ARG A 543 -16.43 13.27 12.73
N LEU A 544 -16.44 11.94 12.84
CA LEU A 544 -16.39 11.04 11.69
C LEU A 544 -17.65 11.16 10.82
N LEU A 545 -18.82 11.26 11.45
CA LEU A 545 -20.08 11.47 10.73
C LEU A 545 -20.10 12.81 9.98
N ILE A 546 -19.63 13.90 10.62
CA ILE A 546 -19.55 15.23 9.99
C ILE A 546 -18.56 15.25 8.81
N ALA A 547 -17.37 14.67 8.98
CA ALA A 547 -16.36 14.60 7.93
C ALA A 547 -16.86 13.76 6.74
N ALA A 548 -17.45 12.60 7.00
CA ALA A 548 -18.04 11.77 5.95
C ALA A 548 -19.21 12.48 5.24
N HIS A 549 -19.99 13.28 5.94
CA HIS A 549 -21.05 14.09 5.32
C HIS A 549 -20.49 15.19 4.41
N ALA A 550 -19.45 15.89 4.87
CA ALA A 550 -18.79 16.95 4.11
C ALA A 550 -18.14 16.42 2.81
N VAL A 551 -17.53 15.23 2.87
CA VAL A 551 -16.91 14.56 1.71
C VAL A 551 -17.96 13.92 0.80
N GLY A 552 -18.97 13.25 1.37
CA GLY A 552 -19.98 12.50 0.63
C GLY A 552 -21.07 13.38 0.01
N GLY A 553 -21.33 14.57 0.55
CA GLY A 553 -22.34 15.54 0.10
C GLY A 553 -23.80 15.12 0.29
N SER A 554 -24.09 13.83 0.48
CA SER A 554 -25.40 13.30 0.86
C SER A 554 -25.26 12.19 1.89
N GLY A 555 -26.29 11.99 2.73
CA GLY A 555 -26.28 10.96 3.78
C GLY A 555 -26.03 9.55 3.26
N ALA A 556 -26.52 9.22 2.06
CA ALA A 556 -26.29 7.91 1.44
C ALA A 556 -24.84 7.71 1.00
N LYS A 557 -24.21 8.73 0.42
CA LYS A 557 -22.79 8.68 0.02
C LYS A 557 -21.86 8.71 1.22
N ALA A 558 -22.19 9.50 2.24
CA ALA A 558 -21.45 9.58 3.51
C ALA A 558 -21.48 8.26 4.28
N ALA A 559 -22.63 7.59 4.32
CA ALA A 559 -22.77 6.28 4.96
C ALA A 559 -21.96 5.19 4.25
N ALA A 560 -21.92 5.22 2.91
CA ALA A 560 -21.10 4.31 2.11
C ALA A 560 -19.60 4.49 2.39
N LEU A 561 -19.13 5.73 2.58
CA LEU A 561 -17.74 6.02 2.95
C LEU A 561 -17.34 5.44 4.31
N LEU A 562 -18.28 5.38 5.25
CA LEU A 562 -18.07 4.83 6.59
C LEU A 562 -18.44 3.34 6.71
N GLY A 563 -18.80 2.69 5.58
CA GLY A 563 -19.22 1.29 5.58
C GLY A 563 -20.47 1.00 6.41
N MET A 564 -21.35 2.00 6.60
CA MET A 564 -22.57 1.86 7.39
C MET A 564 -23.83 2.08 6.56
N ASN A 565 -24.98 1.63 7.08
CA ASN A 565 -26.26 1.82 6.42
C ASN A 565 -26.68 3.30 6.43
N ALA A 566 -27.18 3.82 5.31
CA ALA A 566 -27.65 5.20 5.17
C ALA A 566 -28.72 5.61 6.19
N ARG A 567 -29.64 4.70 6.56
CA ARG A 567 -30.61 4.96 7.65
C ARG A 567 -29.93 5.12 9.00
N THR A 568 -28.92 4.30 9.28
CA THR A 568 -28.15 4.36 10.53
C THR A 568 -27.33 5.65 10.60
N PHE A 569 -26.73 6.07 9.49
CA PHE A 569 -26.00 7.34 9.39
C PHE A 569 -26.93 8.54 9.66
N ASN A 570 -28.07 8.62 8.97
CA ASN A 570 -29.01 9.72 9.14
C ASN A 570 -29.62 9.74 10.55
N ALA A 571 -29.98 8.59 11.11
CA ALA A 571 -30.49 8.51 12.49
C ALA A 571 -29.44 8.91 13.53
N LYS A 572 -28.16 8.62 13.29
CA LYS A 572 -27.06 9.10 14.14
C LYS A 572 -26.90 10.61 14.01
N MET A 573 -26.91 11.16 12.79
CA MET A 573 -26.87 12.61 12.54
C MET A 573 -28.01 13.38 13.21
N GLU A 574 -29.26 12.92 13.09
CA GLU A 574 -30.43 13.56 13.72
C GLU A 574 -30.37 13.54 15.25
N LYS A 575 -29.87 12.44 15.83
CA LYS A 575 -29.66 12.31 17.28
C LYS A 575 -28.65 13.36 17.81
N TRP A 576 -27.66 13.76 16.99
CA TRP A 576 -26.71 14.81 17.34
C TRP A 576 -27.32 16.21 17.26
N ASP A 577 -28.02 16.52 16.17
CA ASP A 577 -28.63 17.83 15.99
C ASP A 577 -29.62 18.17 17.14
N ALA A 578 -30.38 17.17 17.60
CA ALA A 578 -31.27 17.28 18.75
C ALA A 578 -30.55 17.49 20.10
N ALA A 579 -29.33 16.98 20.26
CA ALA A 579 -28.53 17.13 21.50
C ALA A 579 -27.86 18.51 21.62
N THR A 580 -27.57 19.18 20.50
CA THR A 580 -27.04 20.55 20.46
C THR A 580 -28.07 21.62 20.78
N THR A 581 -29.36 21.37 20.50
CA THR A 581 -30.43 22.34 20.82
C THR A 581 -30.78 22.36 22.31
N SER A 582 -30.49 21.28 23.06
CA SER A 582 -30.80 21.20 24.50
C SER A 582 -29.71 21.78 25.41
N THR A 583 -28.47 21.92 24.93
CA THR A 583 -27.29 22.37 25.70
C THR A 583 -27.00 23.88 25.58
N GLY A 584 -27.74 24.61 24.73
CA GLY A 584 -27.54 26.04 24.43
C GLY A 584 -28.04 27.07 25.46
N LYS A 585 -28.59 26.68 26.62
CA LYS A 585 -29.14 27.64 27.61
C LYS A 585 -28.17 28.11 28.71
N GLY A 586 -26.91 27.68 28.73
CA GLY A 586 -26.04 27.85 29.91
C GLY A 586 -24.71 28.60 29.78
N ARG A 587 -24.28 29.08 28.61
CA ARG A 587 -22.93 29.66 28.43
C ARG A 587 -22.94 31.01 27.70
N HIS A 588 -23.55 32.01 28.32
CA HIS A 588 -23.30 33.43 28.02
C HIS A 588 -22.74 34.10 29.29
N ARG A 589 -21.44 33.94 29.54
CA ARG A 589 -20.58 34.80 30.38
C ARG A 589 -19.16 34.25 30.33
N ALA A 590 -18.18 35.14 30.34
CA ALA A 590 -16.73 34.92 30.22
C ALA A 590 -16.19 34.80 28.78
N ARG A 591 -16.26 35.90 28.04
CA ARG A 591 -15.20 36.33 27.10
C ARG A 591 -14.83 37.78 27.46
N SER A 592 -13.91 37.93 28.39
CA SER A 592 -13.02 39.08 28.51
C SER A 592 -11.75 38.57 29.20
N ASP A 593 -10.62 39.10 28.77
CA ASP A 593 -9.28 38.90 29.32
C ASP A 593 -8.55 37.67 28.76
N PHE A 594 -7.83 37.90 27.65
CA PHE A 594 -6.38 37.69 27.56
C PHE A 594 -5.91 38.33 26.23
N GLU A 595 -5.21 39.46 26.38
CA GLU A 595 -4.30 40.05 25.38
C GLU A 595 -3.09 39.15 25.10
#